data_AF-A0A8T4R5L4-F1
#
_entry.id   AF-A0A8T4R5L4-F1
#
_cell.length_a   1.000
_cell.length_b   1.000
_cell.length_c   1.000
_cell.angle_alpha   90.00
_cell.angle_beta   90.00
_cell.angle_gamma   90.00
#
_symmetry.space_group_name_H-M   'P 1'
#
loop_
_entity.id
_entity.type
_entity.pdbx_description
1 polymer ?
#
loop_
_entity_poly.entity_id
_entity_poly.type
_entity_poly.pdbx_seq_one_letter_code
_entity_poly.pdbx_strand_id
1 'polypeptide(L)'
;MVLEYCLTKVAPLYNLALVVIVIIMFIKLFMTQNKQRYTKPWALIFAGILIFVLEEVFTILRHSQIFVLPTYFNGIFEIIIISLFIYAMLLQREYNAFNYSLNRNKKKVKRS
;
A
#
# COMPACT_ATOMS: atom_id res chain seq x y z
N MET A 1 16.21 17.57 -22.85
CA MET A 1 14.87 17.58 -23.46
C MET A 1 14.31 16.18 -23.72
N VAL A 2 14.95 15.29 -24.50
CA VAL A 2 14.39 13.94 -24.78
C VAL A 2 14.24 13.08 -23.52
N LEU A 3 15.24 13.10 -22.62
CA LEU A 3 15.23 12.30 -21.40
C LEU A 3 14.09 12.68 -20.44
N GLU A 4 13.86 13.98 -20.29
CA GLU A 4 12.85 14.57 -19.41
C GLU A 4 11.42 14.26 -19.90
N TYR A 5 11.23 14.29 -21.22
CA TYR A 5 9.97 13.89 -21.86
C TYR A 5 9.69 12.39 -21.67
N CYS A 6 10.71 11.54 -21.84
CA CYS A 6 10.57 10.10 -21.60
C CYS A 6 10.24 9.80 -20.13
N LEU A 7 10.91 10.47 -19.18
CA LEU A 7 10.64 10.26 -17.75
C LEU A 7 9.21 10.67 -17.37
N THR A 8 8.76 11.84 -17.82
CA THR A 8 7.42 12.35 -17.46
C THR A 8 6.27 11.60 -18.13
N LYS A 9 6.47 11.05 -19.33
CA LYS A 9 5.43 10.31 -20.06
C LYS A 9 5.39 8.82 -19.71
N VAL A 10 6.55 8.20 -19.51
CA VAL A 10 6.66 6.74 -19.41
C VAL A 10 6.64 6.28 -17.95
N ALA A 11 7.14 7.08 -17.00
CA ALA A 11 7.11 6.69 -15.58
C ALA A 11 5.68 6.40 -15.04
N PRO A 12 4.65 7.20 -15.36
CA PRO A 12 3.28 6.89 -14.90
C PRO A 12 2.75 5.56 -15.44
N LEU A 13 3.13 5.17 -16.67
CA LEU A 13 2.71 3.90 -17.26
C LEU A 13 3.36 2.69 -16.56
N TYR A 14 4.64 2.79 -16.19
CA TYR A 14 5.31 1.76 -15.40
C TYR A 14 4.71 1.64 -13.98
N ASN A 15 4.39 2.77 -13.34
CA ASN A 15 3.73 2.79 -12.04
C ASN A 15 2.36 2.11 -12.10
N LEU A 16 1.57 2.38 -13.15
CA LEU A 16 0.29 1.72 -13.38
C LEU A 16 0.43 0.20 -13.58
N ALA A 17 1.46 -0.25 -14.30
CA ALA A 17 1.73 -1.68 -14.48
C ALA A 17 2.13 -2.37 -13.16
N LEU A 18 2.97 -1.72 -12.35
CA LEU A 18 3.33 -2.21 -11.01
C LEU A 18 2.13 -2.30 -10.09
N VAL A 19 1.23 -1.32 -10.14
CA VAL A 19 -0.04 -1.33 -9.41
C VAL A 19 -0.86 -2.59 -9.70
N VAL A 20 -1.00 -2.97 -10.97
CA VAL A 20 -1.77 -4.17 -11.36
C VAL A 20 -1.18 -5.43 -10.72
N ILE A 21 0.14 -5.56 -10.75
CA ILE A 21 0.86 -6.69 -10.13
C ILE A 21 0.58 -6.71 -8.62
N VAL A 22 0.69 -5.56 -7.96
CA VAL A 22 0.44 -5.42 -6.52
C VAL A 22 -1.00 -5.79 -6.17
N ILE A 23 -2.00 -5.34 -6.94
CA ILE A 23 -3.41 -5.71 -6.72
C ILE A 23 -3.58 -7.23 -6.80
N ILE A 24 -2.99 -7.89 -7.80
CA ILE A 24 -3.06 -9.36 -7.94
C ILE A 24 -2.44 -10.06 -6.73
N MET A 25 -1.30 -9.56 -6.22
CA MET A 25 -0.65 -10.10 -5.02
C MET A 25 -1.54 -9.94 -3.78
N PHE A 26 -2.20 -8.80 -3.61
CA PHE A 26 -3.12 -8.57 -2.50
C PHE A 26 -4.38 -9.42 -2.59
N ILE A 27 -4.96 -9.60 -3.78
CA ILE A 27 -6.10 -10.52 -3.97
C ILE A 27 -5.70 -11.93 -3.51
N LYS A 28 -4.53 -12.43 -3.93
CA LYS A 28 -4.01 -13.73 -3.48
C LYS A 28 -3.80 -13.77 -1.95
N LEU A 29 -3.31 -12.69 -1.36
CA LEU A 29 -3.13 -12.57 0.09
C LEU A 29 -4.47 -12.66 0.84
N PHE A 30 -5.52 -11.98 0.36
CA PHE A 30 -6.86 -12.03 0.98
C PHE A 30 -7.61 -13.34 0.73
N MET A 31 -7.33 -14.03 -0.38
CA MET A 31 -7.89 -15.35 -0.68
C MET A 31 -7.24 -16.48 0.14
N THR A 32 -6.10 -16.23 0.79
CA THR A 32 -5.44 -17.23 1.64
C THR A 32 -6.29 -17.54 2.88
N GLN A 33 -6.56 -18.83 3.11
CA GLN A 33 -7.51 -19.31 4.14
C GLN A 33 -7.05 -19.06 5.58
N ASN A 34 -5.78 -18.70 5.81
CA ASN A 34 -5.22 -18.48 7.14
C ASN A 34 -5.54 -17.06 7.67
N LYS A 35 -6.83 -16.77 7.86
CA LYS A 35 -7.38 -15.45 8.20
C LYS A 35 -7.00 -14.93 9.60
N GLN A 36 -6.45 -15.77 10.48
CA GLN A 36 -6.34 -15.46 11.91
C GLN A 36 -5.21 -14.50 12.30
N ARG A 37 -4.28 -14.15 11.40
CA ARG A 37 -3.04 -13.49 11.84
C ARG A 37 -2.54 -12.30 11.03
N TYR A 38 -3.07 -12.03 9.83
CA TYR A 38 -2.44 -11.08 8.91
C TYR A 38 -3.38 -10.19 8.09
N THR A 39 -4.63 -9.94 8.50
CA THR A 39 -5.56 -9.21 7.62
C THR A 39 -5.61 -7.70 7.86
N LYS A 40 -5.51 -7.21 9.10
CA LYS A 40 -5.68 -5.77 9.41
C LYS A 40 -4.59 -4.85 8.85
N PRO A 41 -3.28 -5.04 9.15
CA PRO A 41 -2.25 -4.16 8.62
C PRO A 41 -2.14 -4.25 7.08
N TRP A 42 -2.34 -5.44 6.53
CA TRP A 42 -2.33 -5.65 5.08
C TRP A 42 -3.57 -5.03 4.40
N ALA A 43 -4.74 -4.99 5.04
CA ALA A 43 -5.88 -4.23 4.55
C ALA A 43 -5.62 -2.73 4.47
N LEU A 44 -4.88 -2.16 5.42
CA LEU A 44 -4.49 -0.75 5.40
C LEU A 44 -3.48 -0.45 4.29
N ILE A 45 -2.50 -1.33 4.09
CA ILE A 45 -1.55 -1.20 2.97
C ILE A 45 -2.29 -1.31 1.64
N PHE A 46 -3.26 -2.24 1.52
CA PHE A 46 -4.09 -2.36 0.33
C PHE A 46 -4.90 -1.09 0.07
N ALA A 47 -5.48 -0.47 1.10
CA ALA A 47 -6.18 0.81 0.97
C ALA A 47 -5.24 1.91 0.48
N GLY A 48 -4.01 1.99 1.00
CA GLY A 48 -2.99 2.92 0.51
C GLY A 48 -2.64 2.70 -0.96
N ILE A 49 -2.52 1.44 -1.39
CA ILE A 49 -2.28 1.10 -2.80
C ILE A 49 -3.46 1.53 -3.67
N LEU A 50 -4.72 1.31 -3.25
CA LEU A 50 -5.89 1.78 -3.99
C LEU A 50 -5.89 3.30 -4.18
N ILE A 51 -5.49 4.06 -3.16
CA ILE A 51 -5.35 5.51 -3.24
C ILE A 51 -4.25 5.89 -4.23
N PHE A 52 -3.11 5.18 -4.21
CA PHE A 52 -2.03 5.36 -5.19
C PHE A 52 -2.49 5.06 -6.63
N VAL A 53 -3.31 4.02 -6.83
CA VAL A 53 -3.89 3.73 -8.16
C VAL A 53 -4.72 4.89 -8.66
N LEU A 54 -5.57 5.44 -7.79
CA LEU A 54 -6.42 6.58 -8.15
C LEU A 54 -5.57 7.81 -8.49
N GLU A 55 -4.50 8.07 -7.72
CA GLU A 55 -3.55 9.15 -8.01
C GLU A 55 -2.90 9.00 -9.40
N GLU A 56 -2.42 7.81 -9.74
CA GLU A 56 -1.79 7.53 -11.05
C GLU A 56 -2.80 7.65 -12.19
N VAL A 57 -4.04 7.19 -12.00
CA VAL A 57 -5.13 7.38 -12.98
C VAL A 57 -5.42 8.86 -13.20
N PHE A 58 -5.52 9.66 -12.14
CA PHE A 58 -5.70 11.11 -12.27
C PHE A 58 -4.50 11.79 -12.93
N THR A 59 -3.29 11.31 -12.66
CA THR A 59 -2.05 11.83 -13.26
C THR A 59 -2.03 11.57 -14.78
N ILE A 60 -2.43 10.38 -15.23
CA ILE A 60 -2.56 10.06 -16.65
C ILE A 60 -3.68 10.87 -17.31
N LEU A 61 -4.84 11.00 -16.67
CA LEU A 61 -5.97 11.80 -17.16
C LEU A 61 -5.57 13.28 -17.34
N ARG A 62 -4.82 13.83 -16.38
CA ARG A 62 -4.25 15.17 -16.48
C ARG A 62 -3.29 15.30 -17.65
N HIS A 63 -2.42 14.30 -17.83
CA HIS A 63 -1.47 14.29 -18.93
C HIS A 63 -2.14 14.21 -20.31
N SER A 64 -3.27 13.53 -20.40
CA SER A 64 -4.12 13.46 -21.61
C SER A 64 -4.96 14.73 -21.88
N GLN A 65 -4.86 15.74 -21.01
CA GLN A 65 -5.64 16.99 -21.07
C GLN A 65 -7.18 16.80 -21.02
N ILE A 66 -7.67 15.62 -20.63
CA ILE A 66 -9.10 15.35 -20.45
C ILE A 66 -9.65 16.03 -19.18
N PHE A 67 -8.81 16.16 -18.14
CA PHE A 67 -9.16 16.75 -16.86
C PHE A 67 -8.03 17.62 -16.32
N VAL A 68 -8.30 18.86 -15.93
CA VAL A 68 -7.30 19.76 -15.33
C VAL A 68 -7.37 19.68 -13.81
N LEU A 69 -6.76 18.64 -13.23
CA LEU A 69 -6.61 18.57 -11.77
C LEU A 69 -5.45 19.46 -11.29
N PRO A 70 -5.66 20.26 -10.23
CA PRO A 70 -4.58 21.05 -9.63
C PRO A 70 -3.46 20.16 -9.06
N THR A 71 -2.20 20.57 -9.26
CA THR A 71 -1.01 19.80 -8.85
C THR A 71 -0.93 19.49 -7.35
N TYR A 72 -1.57 20.30 -6.49
CA TYR A 72 -1.54 20.07 -5.04
C TYR A 72 -2.33 18.81 -4.61
N PHE A 73 -3.23 18.28 -5.46
CA PHE A 73 -3.95 17.04 -5.14
C PHE A 73 -3.01 15.83 -5.03
N ASN A 74 -1.99 15.72 -5.90
CA ASN A 74 -0.99 14.66 -5.82
C ASN A 74 -0.28 14.68 -4.45
N GLY A 75 0.12 15.86 -3.97
CA GLY A 75 0.73 16.00 -2.65
C GLY A 75 -0.20 15.58 -1.50
N ILE A 76 -1.51 15.85 -1.61
CA ILE A 76 -2.50 15.38 -0.62
C ILE A 76 -2.58 13.85 -0.63
N PHE A 77 -2.62 13.22 -1.82
CA PHE A 77 -2.63 11.77 -1.94
C PHE A 77 -1.37 11.13 -1.35
N GLU A 78 -0.19 11.70 -1.63
CA GLU A 78 1.08 11.23 -1.11
C GLU A 78 1.11 11.24 0.44
N ILE A 79 0.66 12.34 1.05
CA ILE A 79 0.59 12.46 2.52
C ILE A 79 -0.35 11.40 3.13
N ILE A 80 -1.50 11.16 2.49
CA ILE A 80 -2.45 10.13 2.94
C ILE A 80 -1.83 8.73 2.85
N ILE A 81 -1.15 8.41 1.74
CA ILE A 81 -0.48 7.12 1.53
C ILE A 81 0.60 6.91 2.58
N ILE A 82 1.48 7.89 2.80
CA ILE A 82 2.55 7.82 3.80
C ILE A 82 1.97 7.64 5.21
N SER A 83 0.91 8.38 5.55
CA SER A 83 0.24 8.27 6.85
C SER A 83 -0.35 6.88 7.08
N LEU A 84 -1.02 6.32 6.07
CA LEU A 84 -1.54 4.94 6.11
C LEU A 84 -0.42 3.92 6.25
N PHE A 85 0.70 4.13 5.57
CA PHE A 85 1.85 3.22 5.64
C PHE A 85 2.50 3.24 7.03
N ILE A 86 2.74 4.42 7.61
CA ILE A 86 3.25 4.58 8.97
C ILE A 86 2.30 3.91 9.97
N TYR A 87 0.99 4.15 9.83
CA TYR A 87 -0.01 3.55 10.70
C TYR A 87 -0.02 2.02 10.59
N ALA A 88 0.06 1.48 9.37
CA ALA A 88 0.15 0.04 9.14
C ALA A 88 1.41 -0.58 9.78
N MET A 89 2.56 0.10 9.69
CA MET A 89 3.80 -0.34 10.35
C MET A 89 3.68 -0.36 11.88
N LEU A 90 3.08 0.68 12.47
CA LEU A 90 2.84 0.73 13.92
C LEU A 90 1.92 -0.41 14.37
N LEU A 91 0.83 -0.65 13.64
CA LEU A 91 -0.09 -1.73 13.92
C LEU A 91 0.59 -3.11 13.80
N GLN A 92 1.45 -3.29 12.81
CA GLN A 92 2.24 -4.50 12.65
C GLN A 92 3.23 -4.71 13.80
N ARG A 93 3.82 -3.63 14.33
CA ARG A 93 4.70 -3.68 15.51
C ARG A 93 3.96 -4.15 16.76
N GLU A 94 2.80 -3.56 17.05
CA GLU A 94 1.97 -3.95 18.19
C GLU A 94 1.53 -5.41 18.11
N TYR A 95 1.09 -5.82 16.91
CA TYR A 95 0.66 -7.18 16.67
C TYR A 95 1.78 -8.20 16.89
N ASN A 96 3.00 -7.89 16.43
CA ASN A 96 4.16 -8.73 16.67
C ASN A 96 4.50 -8.80 18.17
N ALA A 97 4.52 -7.67 18.87
CA ALA A 97 4.81 -7.60 20.30
C ALA A 97 3.82 -8.46 21.13
N PHE A 98 2.53 -8.40 20.81
CA PHE A 98 1.50 -9.22 21.46
C PHE A 98 1.71 -10.72 21.20
N ASN A 99 2.07 -11.12 19.98
CA ASN A 99 2.33 -12.52 19.66
C ASN A 99 3.57 -13.08 20.37
N TYR A 100 4.61 -12.25 20.56
CA TYR A 100 5.79 -12.64 21.32
C TYR A 100 5.46 -12.95 22.80
N SER A 101 4.59 -12.15 23.44
CA SER A 101 4.21 -12.38 24.84
C SER A 101 3.40 -13.67 25.04
N LEU A 102 2.45 -13.95 24.14
CA LEU A 102 1.67 -15.19 24.15
C LEU A 102 2.55 -16.44 23.98
N ASN A 103 3.48 -16.42 23.03
CA ASN A 103 4.39 -17.56 22.81
C ASN A 103 5.35 -17.79 23.99
N ARG A 104 5.78 -16.71 24.67
CA ARG A 104 6.60 -16.82 25.88
C ARG A 104 5.84 -17.49 27.03
N ASN A 105 4.57 -17.15 27.23
CA ASN A 105 3.72 -17.76 28.27
C ASN A 105 3.42 -19.24 27.99
N LYS A 106 3.12 -19.62 26.73
CA LYS A 106 2.94 -21.04 26.38
C LYS A 106 4.19 -21.90 26.65
N LYS A 107 5.39 -21.35 26.43
CA LYS A 107 6.65 -22.05 26.74
C LYS A 107 6.89 -22.20 28.24
N LYS A 108 6.39 -21.30 29.08
CA LYS A 108 6.49 -21.43 30.55
C LYS A 108 5.53 -22.51 31.08
N VAL A 109 4.28 -22.52 30.63
CA VAL A 109 3.27 -23.52 31.06
C VAL A 109 3.66 -24.95 30.63
N LYS A 110 4.33 -25.13 29.48
CA LYS A 110 4.82 -26.45 29.07
C LYS A 110 6.02 -26.98 29.87
N ARG A 111 6.64 -26.14 30.72
CA ARG A 111 7.83 -26.49 31.52
C ARG A 111 7.54 -26.65 33.01
N SER A 112 6.32 -26.31 33.46
CA SER A 112 5.80 -26.60 34.80
C SER A 112 5.00 -27.89 34.78
#